data_AF-A0A924SAX5-F1
#
_entry.id   AF-A0A924SAX5-F1
#
_cell.length_a   1.000
_cell.length_b   1.000
_cell.length_c   1.000
_cell.angle_alpha   90.00
_cell.angle_beta   90.00
_cell.angle_gamma   90.00
#
_symmetry.space_group_name_H-M   'P 1'
#
loop_
_entity.id
_entity.type
_entity.pdbx_description
1 polymer ?
#
loop_
_entity_poly.entity_id
_entity_poly.type
_entity_poly.pdbx_seq_one_letter_code
_entity_poly.pdbx_strand_id
1 'polypeptide(L)'
;MMLLPRRDGYSAAENFSDAVVHVSGMIIAMLAVPVLITLAVMLHGDTRAVVGASLYGVALIAMLLCSALYNMTWDVRRKAFFRHFDHTAILCKIAATYTPFMLLSGGGGGWLLPGLWGAAITGAGMRIMAPDRFKVAAVALAL
;
A
#
# COMPACT_ATOMS: atom_id res chain seq x y z
N MET A 1 -18.81 32.79 -4.69
CA MET A 1 -18.23 31.43 -4.48
C MET A 1 -19.00 30.47 -5.37
N MET A 2 -18.48 30.20 -6.57
CA MET A 2 -19.16 29.41 -7.62
C MET A 2 -18.96 27.92 -7.30
N LEU A 3 -20.01 27.27 -6.79
CA LEU A 3 -20.01 25.83 -6.56
C LEU A 3 -20.04 25.14 -7.93
N LEU A 4 -18.92 24.51 -8.31
CA LEU A 4 -18.89 23.66 -9.49
C LEU A 4 -19.96 22.56 -9.34
N PRO A 5 -20.70 22.23 -10.41
CA PRO A 5 -21.68 21.16 -10.36
C PRO A 5 -21.01 19.85 -9.93
N ARG A 6 -21.70 19.12 -9.05
CA ARG A 6 -21.25 17.81 -8.54
C ARG A 6 -21.08 16.87 -9.74
N ARG A 7 -19.87 16.35 -9.98
CA ARG A 7 -19.63 15.35 -11.03
C ARG A 7 -20.16 14.01 -10.56
N ASP A 8 -21.09 13.45 -11.30
CA ASP A 8 -21.77 12.19 -10.95
C ASP A 8 -20.97 10.93 -11.34
N GLY A 9 -19.74 11.09 -11.84
CA GLY A 9 -18.82 10.00 -12.16
C GLY A 9 -17.54 10.47 -12.86
N TYR A 10 -16.59 9.54 -13.00
CA TYR A 10 -15.36 9.74 -13.78
C TYR A 10 -15.65 9.63 -15.28
N SER A 11 -15.08 10.54 -16.06
CA SER A 11 -15.06 10.51 -17.52
C SER A 11 -14.24 9.33 -18.05
N ALA A 12 -14.44 8.97 -19.32
CA ALA A 12 -13.66 7.93 -19.99
C ALA A 12 -12.15 8.23 -19.96
N ALA A 13 -11.77 9.50 -20.11
CA ALA A 13 -10.37 9.93 -20.04
C ALA A 13 -9.78 9.76 -18.63
N GLU A 14 -10.54 10.07 -17.58
CA GLU A 14 -10.11 9.88 -16.18
C GLU A 14 -9.92 8.39 -15.87
N ASN A 15 -10.87 7.53 -16.26
CA ASN A 15 -10.75 6.08 -16.07
C ASN A 15 -9.58 5.49 -16.87
N PHE A 16 -9.32 5.98 -18.08
CA PHE A 16 -8.19 5.53 -18.89
C PHE A 16 -6.86 5.94 -18.27
N SER A 17 -6.73 7.19 -17.81
CA SER A 17 -5.52 7.67 -17.14
C SER A 17 -5.23 6.87 -15.88
N ASP A 18 -6.25 6.59 -15.07
CA ASP A 18 -6.13 5.78 -13.85
C ASP A 18 -5.65 4.36 -14.17
N ALA A 19 -6.23 3.74 -15.20
CA ALA A 19 -5.81 2.42 -15.65
C ALA A 19 -4.34 2.41 -16.13
N VAL A 20 -3.90 3.43 -16.88
CA VAL A 20 -2.52 3.55 -17.35
C VAL A 20 -1.55 3.65 -16.18
N VAL A 21 -1.86 4.48 -15.16
CA VAL A 21 -1.01 4.63 -13.97
C VAL A 21 -0.90 3.31 -13.21
N HIS A 22 -1.99 2.59 -13.00
CA HIS A 22 -1.98 1.31 -12.30
C HIS A 22 -1.20 0.22 -13.06
N VAL A 23 -1.43 0.08 -14.36
CA VAL A 23 -0.77 -0.95 -15.18
C VAL A 23 0.72 -0.66 -15.31
N SER A 24 1.08 0.59 -15.63
CA SER A 24 2.50 0.97 -15.73
C SER A 24 3.21 0.83 -14.39
N GLY A 25 2.61 1.29 -13.29
CA GLY A 25 3.13 1.13 -11.94
C GLY A 25 3.34 -0.34 -11.57
N MET A 26 2.38 -1.22 -11.88
CA MET A 26 2.49 -2.66 -11.65
C MET A 26 3.66 -3.28 -12.42
N ILE A 27 3.79 -2.98 -13.71
CA ILE A 27 4.86 -3.51 -14.56
C ILE A 27 6.22 -3.04 -14.03
N ILE A 28 6.36 -1.75 -13.73
CA ILE A 28 7.60 -1.19 -13.18
C ILE A 28 7.94 -1.85 -11.84
N ALA A 29 6.97 -2.03 -10.94
CA ALA A 29 7.19 -2.68 -9.65
C ALA A 29 7.63 -4.14 -9.80
N MET A 30 6.98 -4.91 -10.68
CA MET A 30 7.32 -6.31 -10.95
C MET A 30 8.75 -6.47 -11.50
N LEU A 31 9.28 -5.48 -12.20
CA LEU A 31 10.66 -5.48 -12.70
C LEU A 31 11.66 -4.92 -11.67
N ALA A 32 11.31 -3.83 -10.99
CA ALA A 32 12.20 -3.14 -10.07
C ALA A 32 12.39 -3.89 -8.75
N VAL A 33 11.37 -4.59 -8.23
CA VAL A 33 11.46 -5.31 -6.95
C VAL A 33 12.48 -6.46 -7.00
N PRO A 34 12.48 -7.36 -8.01
CA PRO A 34 13.54 -8.36 -8.14
C PRO A 34 14.92 -7.75 -8.23
N VAL A 35 15.08 -6.68 -9.03
CA VAL A 35 16.37 -5.96 -9.15
C VAL A 35 16.81 -5.41 -7.79
N LEU A 36 15.91 -4.78 -7.03
CA LEU A 36 16.20 -4.28 -5.68
C LEU A 36 16.65 -5.40 -4.73
N ILE A 37 15.98 -6.55 -4.75
CA ILE A 37 16.34 -7.71 -3.92
C ILE A 37 17.69 -8.26 -4.34
N THR A 38 17.96 -8.41 -5.63
CA THR A 38 19.27 -8.84 -6.14
C THR A 38 20.38 -7.89 -5.72
N LEU A 39 20.16 -6.57 -5.81
CA LEU A 39 21.13 -5.57 -5.36
C LEU A 39 21.36 -5.63 -3.84
N ALA A 40 20.32 -5.87 -3.05
CA ALA A 40 20.46 -6.06 -1.60
C ALA A 40 21.36 -7.27 -1.27
N VAL A 41 21.20 -8.38 -2.00
CA VAL A 41 22.06 -9.57 -1.85
C VAL A 41 23.49 -9.24 -2.27
N MET A 42 23.69 -8.64 -3.45
CA MET A 42 25.02 -8.44 -4.04
C MET A 42 25.85 -7.37 -3.33
N LEU A 43 25.23 -6.29 -2.87
CA LEU A 43 25.95 -5.13 -2.34
C LEU A 43 26.13 -5.16 -0.83
N HIS A 44 25.23 -5.80 -0.09
CA HIS A 44 25.30 -5.85 1.38
C HIS A 44 25.57 -7.26 1.90
N GLY A 45 25.03 -8.30 1.25
CA GLY A 45 25.14 -9.69 1.73
C GLY A 45 24.48 -9.96 3.09
N ASP A 46 23.85 -8.97 3.71
CA ASP A 46 23.18 -9.05 5.01
C ASP A 46 21.72 -9.50 4.84
N THR A 47 21.34 -10.56 5.55
CA THR A 47 19.97 -11.06 5.66
C THR A 47 18.96 -9.95 5.99
N ARG A 48 19.32 -8.98 6.83
CA ARG A 48 18.45 -7.85 7.19
C ARG A 48 18.09 -6.97 6.00
N ALA A 49 19.06 -6.70 5.12
CA ALA A 49 18.84 -5.93 3.90
C ALA A 49 17.87 -6.67 2.96
N VAL A 50 18.08 -7.97 2.79
CA VAL A 50 17.25 -8.82 1.92
C VAL A 50 15.82 -8.92 2.45
N VAL A 51 15.64 -9.17 3.74
CA VAL A 51 14.31 -9.24 4.38
C VAL A 51 13.58 -7.90 4.29
N GLY A 52 14.27 -6.79 4.59
CA GLY A 52 13.70 -5.45 4.50
C GLY A 52 13.27 -5.09 3.08
N ALA A 53 14.12 -5.34 2.08
CA ALA A 53 13.81 -5.10 0.67
C ALA A 53 12.66 -5.99 0.18
N SER A 54 12.62 -7.26 0.61
CA SER A 54 11.56 -8.20 0.23
C SER A 54 10.21 -7.78 0.80
N LEU A 55 10.14 -7.42 2.08
CA LEU A 55 8.91 -6.92 2.71
C LEU A 55 8.42 -5.63 2.05
N TYR A 56 9.33 -4.70 1.76
CA TYR A 56 9.01 -3.48 1.01
C TYR A 56 8.41 -3.79 -0.36
N GLY A 57 9.03 -4.71 -1.10
CA GLY A 57 8.67 -5.06 -2.47
C GLY A 57 7.34 -5.80 -2.57
N VAL A 58 7.12 -6.80 -1.71
CA VAL A 58 5.84 -7.53 -1.64
C VAL A 58 4.71 -6.59 -1.30
N ALA A 59 4.89 -5.70 -0.30
CA ALA A 59 3.87 -4.74 0.06
C ALA A 59 3.59 -3.72 -1.08
N LEU A 60 4.61 -3.33 -1.85
CA LEU A 60 4.44 -2.43 -3.01
C LEU A 60 3.55 -3.08 -4.08
N ILE A 61 3.89 -4.31 -4.47
CA ILE A 61 3.16 -5.06 -5.50
C ILE A 61 1.72 -5.33 -5.03
N ALA A 62 1.54 -5.77 -3.78
CA ALA A 62 0.23 -6.01 -3.21
C ALA A 62 -0.65 -4.75 -3.20
N MET A 63 -0.09 -3.60 -2.80
CA MET A 63 -0.79 -2.31 -2.81
C MET A 63 -1.19 -1.87 -4.22
N LEU A 64 -0.28 -1.93 -5.20
CA LEU A 64 -0.60 -1.62 -6.59
C LEU A 64 -1.67 -2.56 -7.16
N LEU A 65 -1.62 -3.85 -6.80
CA LEU A 65 -2.59 -4.85 -7.26
C LEU A 65 -3.97 -4.58 -6.69
N CYS A 66 -4.06 -4.37 -5.37
CA CYS A 66 -5.33 -4.10 -4.71
C CYS A 66 -5.97 -2.81 -5.26
N SER A 67 -5.16 -1.79 -5.52
CA SER A 67 -5.61 -0.51 -6.06
C SER A 67 -6.12 -0.64 -7.50
N ALA A 68 -5.38 -1.35 -8.35
CA ALA A 68 -5.83 -1.67 -9.71
C ALA A 68 -7.14 -2.46 -9.72
N LEU A 69 -7.24 -3.50 -8.89
CA LEU A 69 -8.45 -4.32 -8.77
C LEU A 69 -9.65 -3.50 -8.27
N TYR A 70 -9.45 -2.58 -7.33
CA TYR A 70 -10.51 -1.73 -6.82
C TYR A 70 -11.03 -0.75 -7.89
N ASN A 71 -10.12 -0.05 -8.58
CA ASN A 71 -10.50 0.97 -9.55
C ASN A 71 -11.07 0.37 -10.85
N MET A 72 -10.54 -0.76 -11.30
CA MET A 72 -10.96 -1.42 -12.54
C MET A 72 -12.19 -2.34 -12.36
N THR A 73 -12.68 -2.55 -11.13
CA THR A 73 -13.90 -3.35 -10.90
C THR A 73 -15.16 -2.49 -11.01
N TRP A 74 -16.10 -2.93 -11.86
CA TRP A 74 -17.42 -2.31 -12.03
C TRP A 74 -18.53 -2.94 -11.17
N ASP A 75 -18.40 -4.22 -10.81
CA ASP A 75 -19.37 -4.92 -9.97
C ASP A 75 -19.38 -4.32 -8.54
N VAL A 76 -20.55 -3.89 -8.06
CA VAL A 76 -20.70 -3.17 -6.79
C VAL A 76 -20.24 -4.01 -5.59
N ARG A 77 -20.54 -5.32 -5.58
CA ARG A 77 -20.18 -6.21 -4.46
C ARG A 77 -18.68 -6.47 -4.46
N ARG A 78 -18.10 -6.78 -5.62
CA ARG A 78 -16.65 -6.99 -5.76
C ARG A 78 -15.87 -5.71 -5.50
N LYS A 79 -16.40 -4.55 -5.90
CA LYS A 79 -15.78 -3.24 -5.64
C LYS A 79 -15.75 -2.91 -4.15
N ALA A 80 -16.79 -3.26 -3.39
CA ALA A 80 -16.78 -3.10 -1.93
C ALA A 80 -15.76 -4.02 -1.25
N PHE A 81 -15.60 -5.24 -1.75
CA PHE A 81 -14.58 -6.18 -1.29
C PHE A 81 -13.16 -5.65 -1.59
N PHE A 82 -12.85 -5.31 -2.84
CA PHE A 82 -11.52 -4.79 -3.21
C PHE A 82 -11.18 -3.46 -2.54
N ARG A 83 -12.18 -2.62 -2.24
CA ARG A 83 -11.98 -1.39 -1.46
C ARG A 83 -11.39 -1.67 -0.08
N HIS A 84 -11.77 -2.78 0.57
CA HIS A 84 -11.18 -3.14 1.87
C HIS A 84 -9.73 -3.54 1.72
N PHE A 85 -9.40 -4.35 0.72
CA PHE A 85 -8.03 -4.77 0.44
C PHE A 85 -7.14 -3.59 0.07
N ASP A 86 -7.62 -2.66 -0.76
CA ASP A 86 -6.87 -1.46 -1.16
C ASP A 86 -6.49 -0.60 0.05
N HIS A 87 -7.45 -0.33 0.95
CA HIS A 87 -7.16 0.40 2.18
C HIS A 87 -6.18 -0.33 3.10
N THR A 88 -6.36 -1.62 3.32
CA THR A 88 -5.45 -2.42 4.16
C THR A 88 -4.06 -2.51 3.54
N ALA A 89 -3.96 -2.65 2.23
CA ALA A 89 -2.69 -2.75 1.53
C ALA A 89 -1.88 -1.45 1.63
N ILE A 90 -2.54 -0.28 1.62
CA ILE A 90 -1.87 1.01 1.87
C ILE A 90 -1.32 1.07 3.30
N LEU A 91 -2.09 0.64 4.31
CA LEU A 91 -1.61 0.60 5.71
C LEU A 91 -0.38 -0.30 5.85
N CYS A 92 -0.43 -1.50 5.29
CA CYS A 92 0.70 -2.42 5.26
C CYS A 92 1.90 -1.83 4.50
N LYS A 93 1.65 -1.13 3.38
CA LYS A 93 2.70 -0.51 2.58
C LYS A 93 3.42 0.59 3.35
N ILE A 94 2.71 1.42 4.11
CA ILE A 94 3.31 2.44 4.97
C ILE A 94 4.29 1.76 5.94
N ALA A 95 3.84 0.77 6.72
CA ALA A 95 4.72 0.05 7.65
C ALA A 95 5.94 -0.58 6.93
N ALA A 96 5.72 -1.21 5.78
CA ALA A 96 6.77 -1.85 4.99
C ALA A 96 7.80 -0.87 4.41
N THR A 97 7.47 0.41 4.22
CA THR A 97 8.43 1.43 3.76
C THR A 97 9.52 1.73 4.78
N TYR A 98 9.21 1.61 6.07
CA TYR A 98 10.18 1.86 7.14
C TYR A 98 11.02 0.63 7.49
N THR A 99 10.54 -0.58 7.19
CA THR A 99 11.24 -1.84 7.53
C THR A 99 12.71 -1.90 7.11
N PRO A 100 13.12 -1.67 5.85
CA PRO A 100 14.53 -1.77 5.47
C PRO A 100 15.41 -0.76 6.21
N PHE A 101 14.93 0.47 6.39
CA PHE A 101 15.67 1.50 7.13
C PHE A 101 15.84 1.15 8.60
N MET A 102 14.80 0.61 9.25
CA MET A 102 14.86 0.24 10.66
C MET A 102 15.72 -0.99 10.91
N LEU A 103 15.71 -1.97 10.00
CA LEU A 103 16.57 -3.15 10.12
C LEU A 103 18.05 -2.83 9.92
N LEU A 104 18.38 -1.82 9.11
CA LEU A 104 19.75 -1.42 8.80
C LEU A 104 20.30 -0.31 9.71
N SER A 105 19.45 0.43 10.46
CA SER A 105 19.88 1.57 11.29
C SER A 105 20.58 1.19 12.61
N GLY A 106 20.80 -0.11 12.88
CA GLY A 106 21.60 -0.55 14.03
C GLY A 106 20.96 -0.33 15.41
N GLY A 107 19.65 -0.06 15.51
CA GLY A 107 18.90 -0.10 16.77
C GLY A 107 18.31 1.24 17.26
N GLY A 108 18.49 2.35 16.54
CA GLY A 108 17.98 3.67 16.94
C GLY A 108 16.45 3.83 16.96
N GLY A 109 15.68 2.81 16.55
CA GLY A 109 14.23 2.87 16.44
C GLY A 109 13.52 1.54 16.74
N GLY A 110 14.03 0.73 17.67
CA GLY A 110 13.55 -0.64 17.93
C GLY A 110 12.04 -0.77 18.19
N TRP A 111 11.40 0.28 18.73
CA TRP A 111 9.95 0.32 18.99
C TRP A 111 9.12 0.84 17.80
N LEU A 112 9.73 1.58 16.88
CA LEU A 112 9.02 2.20 15.76
C LEU A 112 8.51 1.13 14.79
N LEU A 113 9.33 0.14 14.46
CA LEU A 113 8.95 -0.94 13.55
C LEU A 113 7.76 -1.76 14.08
N PRO A 114 7.78 -2.33 15.30
CA PRO A 114 6.61 -3.01 15.85
C PRO A 114 5.43 -2.07 16.07
N GLY A 115 5.65 -0.79 16.37
CA GLY A 115 4.59 0.22 16.45
C GLY A 115 3.86 0.44 15.12
N LEU A 116 4.62 0.62 14.03
CA LEU A 116 4.07 0.79 12.68
C LEU A 116 3.32 -0.45 12.20
N TRP A 117 3.87 -1.64 12.42
CA TRP A 117 3.19 -2.89 12.10
C TRP A 117 1.97 -3.12 12.98
N GLY A 118 2.03 -2.79 14.27
CA GLY A 118 0.90 -2.83 15.19
C GLY A 118 -0.23 -1.90 14.75
N ALA A 119 0.11 -0.66 14.36
CA ALA A 119 -0.85 0.30 13.80
C ALA A 119 -1.45 -0.18 12.47
N ALA A 120 -0.63 -0.73 11.57
CA ALA A 120 -1.11 -1.28 10.30
C ALA A 120 -2.08 -2.45 10.51
N ILE A 121 -1.74 -3.41 11.38
CA ILE A 121 -2.60 -4.56 11.72
C ILE A 121 -3.89 -4.10 12.41
N THR A 122 -3.78 -3.15 13.33
CA THR A 122 -4.94 -2.60 14.05
C THR A 122 -5.87 -1.86 13.09
N GLY A 123 -5.32 -0.97 12.25
CA GLY A 123 -6.09 -0.25 11.24
C GLY A 123 -6.75 -1.18 10.21
N ALA A 124 -6.06 -2.25 9.82
CA ALA A 124 -6.61 -3.31 8.96
C ALA A 124 -7.76 -4.05 9.65
N GLY A 125 -7.58 -4.46 10.90
CA GLY A 125 -8.59 -5.16 11.70
C GLY A 125 -9.84 -4.31 11.95
N MET A 126 -9.67 -3.03 12.32
CA MET A 126 -10.78 -2.10 12.51
C MET A 126 -11.62 -1.91 11.24
N ARG A 127 -10.97 -1.90 10.07
CA ARG A 127 -11.66 -1.81 8.77
C ARG A 127 -12.51 -3.05 8.48
N ILE A 128 -12.01 -4.23 8.82
CA ILE A 128 -12.71 -5.51 8.63
C ILE A 128 -13.93 -5.61 9.58
N MET A 129 -13.80 -5.12 10.83
CA MET A 129 -14.85 -5.25 11.85
C MET A 129 -15.93 -4.16 11.79
N ALA A 130 -15.61 -2.92 11.36
CA ALA A 130 -16.58 -1.83 11.30
C ALA A 130 -16.23 -0.78 10.19
N PRO A 131 -16.61 -1.06 8.93
CA PRO A 131 -16.20 -0.27 7.75
C PRO A 131 -16.63 1.20 7.77
N ASP A 132 -17.81 1.51 8.35
CA ASP A 132 -18.41 2.84 8.28
C ASP A 132 -18.21 3.72 9.51
N ARG A 133 -17.86 3.15 10.67
CA ARG A 133 -17.76 3.89 11.95
C ARG A 133 -16.37 4.44 12.24
N PHE A 134 -15.30 3.86 11.67
CA PHE A 134 -13.92 4.15 12.07
C PHE A 134 -13.01 4.66 10.94
N LYS A 135 -13.57 5.13 9.82
CA LYS A 135 -12.77 5.63 8.68
C LYS A 135 -11.73 6.69 9.09
N VAL A 136 -12.11 7.61 9.97
CA VAL A 136 -11.22 8.68 10.45
C VAL A 136 -10.16 8.16 11.42
N ALA A 137 -10.53 7.29 12.35
CA ALA A 137 -9.60 6.70 13.32
C ALA A 137 -8.53 5.83 12.63
N ALA A 138 -8.92 5.06 11.60
CA ALA A 138 -7.99 4.23 10.84
C ALA A 138 -6.98 5.05 10.02
N VAL A 139 -7.37 6.24 9.53
CA VAL A 139 -6.46 7.17 8.85
C VAL A 139 -5.55 7.87 9.85
N ALA A 140 -6.08 8.31 11.00
CA ALA A 140 -5.30 8.95 12.04
C ALA A 140 -4.26 8.02 12.69
N LEU A 141 -4.52 6.71 12.75
CA LEU A 141 -3.54 5.72 13.22
C LEU A 141 -2.41 5.45 12.20
N ALA A 142 -2.59 5.87 10.95
CA ALA A 142 -1.71 5.58 9.83
C ALA A 142 -0.88 6.78 9.37
N LEU A 143 -1.18 7.98 9.90
CA LEU A 143 -0.43 9.23 9.73
C LEU A 143 0.44 9.47 10.96
#